data_AF-A0A9X9LA49-F1
#
_entry.id   AF-A0A9X9LA49-F1
#
_cell.length_a   1.000
_cell.length_b   1.000
_cell.length_c   1.000
_cell.angle_alpha   90.00
_cell.angle_beta   90.00
_cell.angle_gamma   90.00
#
_symmetry.space_group_name_H-M   'P 1'
#
loop_
_entity.id
_entity.type
_entity.pdbx_description
1 polymer ?
#
loop_
_entity_poly.entity_id
_entity_poly.type
_entity_poly.pdbx_seq_one_letter_code
_entity_poly.pdbx_strand_id
1 'polypeptide(L)'
;EFVYETKSHLDNLDLSRATHWQFNAGNRLIPKGSHVNTITKPSMERNRLLTRMAVTPRGRPIYSSGSILDFVAGIRDAIKGHDGLVGKGILHGDVCEKKIVLLKTTSDKDMHGMLTGLEHSVKIKDNLAMDYEHFLTGNLKFMALERLMIFSLKGEVI
;
A
#
# COMPACT_ATOMS: atom_id res chain seq x y z
N GLU A 1 2.10 7.65 -16.87
CA GLU A 1 2.36 8.23 -15.54
C GLU A 1 2.21 9.73 -15.66
N PHE A 2 1.43 10.37 -14.78
CA PHE A 2 1.36 11.83 -14.71
C PHE A 2 2.02 12.26 -13.41
N VAL A 3 2.99 13.16 -13.51
CA VAL A 3 3.75 13.71 -12.39
C VAL A 3 3.32 15.16 -12.19
N TYR A 4 2.78 15.47 -11.01
CA TYR A 4 2.46 16.84 -10.63
C TYR A 4 3.42 17.33 -9.56
N GLU A 5 3.95 18.53 -9.72
CA GLU A 5 4.88 19.14 -8.78
C GLU A 5 4.14 20.13 -7.86
N THR A 6 4.46 20.17 -6.57
CA THR A 6 3.80 21.15 -5.67
C THR A 6 4.16 22.59 -6.02
N LYS A 7 5.36 22.84 -6.58
CA LYS A 7 5.77 24.20 -7.01
C LYS A 7 4.74 24.84 -7.96
N SER A 8 4.22 24.08 -8.93
CA SER A 8 3.27 24.60 -9.92
C SER A 8 1.93 25.06 -9.35
N HIS A 9 1.60 24.66 -8.11
CA HIS A 9 0.39 25.07 -7.40
C HIS A 9 0.67 26.14 -6.32
N LEU A 10 1.95 26.40 -6.01
CA LEU A 10 2.40 27.34 -4.99
C LEU A 10 2.94 28.65 -5.57
N ASP A 11 3.18 28.72 -6.88
CA ASP A 11 3.83 29.85 -7.55
C ASP A 11 3.16 31.23 -7.30
N ASN A 12 1.90 31.27 -6.83
CA ASN A 12 1.17 32.50 -6.52
C ASN A 12 0.80 32.67 -5.03
N LEU A 13 1.32 31.82 -4.13
CA LEU A 13 1.00 31.87 -2.70
C LEU A 13 2.18 32.46 -1.91
N ASP A 14 1.95 33.60 -1.25
CA ASP A 14 2.90 34.18 -0.30
C ASP A 14 2.83 33.44 1.05
N LEU A 15 3.87 32.65 1.33
CA LEU A 15 4.00 31.88 2.56
C LEU A 15 4.86 32.59 3.62
N SER A 16 5.30 33.83 3.38
CA SER A 16 6.14 34.60 4.33
C SER A 16 5.48 34.80 5.70
N ARG A 17 4.15 34.73 5.76
CA ARG A 17 3.34 34.89 6.99
C ARG A 17 2.79 33.58 7.54
N ALA A 18 3.15 32.43 6.97
CA ALA A 18 2.61 31.15 7.39
C ALA A 18 3.17 30.72 8.77
N THR A 19 2.29 30.41 9.71
CA THR A 19 2.69 29.91 11.04
C THR A 19 3.16 28.46 10.94
N HIS A 20 4.41 28.19 11.33
CA HIS A 20 4.95 26.83 11.36
C HIS A 20 4.42 26.04 12.56
N TRP A 21 3.82 24.88 12.30
CA TRP A 21 3.43 23.93 13.35
C TRP A 21 4.67 23.24 13.92
N GLN A 22 5.02 23.58 15.16
CA GLN A 22 6.03 22.84 15.92
C GLN A 22 5.35 21.66 16.60
N PHE A 23 5.62 20.44 16.11
CA PHE A 23 5.20 19.23 16.81
C PHE A 23 6.11 19.00 18.01
N ASN A 24 5.55 19.16 19.21
CA ASN A 24 6.25 18.88 20.45
C ASN A 24 6.37 17.35 20.60
N ALA A 25 7.56 16.79 20.38
CA ALA A 25 7.86 15.35 20.46
C ALA A 25 7.94 14.85 21.92
N GLY A 26 7.02 15.29 22.78
CA GLY A 26 7.00 14.99 24.22
C GLY A 26 6.40 13.63 24.57
N ASN A 27 5.63 13.00 23.68
CA ASN A 27 5.05 11.68 23.96
C ASN A 27 5.83 10.56 23.25
N ARG A 28 6.50 9.74 24.07
CA ARG A 28 7.39 8.60 23.74
C ARG A 28 6.74 7.43 22.96
N LEU A 29 5.57 7.61 22.35
CA LEU A 29 4.84 6.54 21.65
C LEU A 29 5.11 6.47 20.15
N ILE A 30 5.96 7.36 19.62
CA ILE A 30 6.38 7.36 18.21
C ILE A 30 7.88 7.05 18.15
N PRO A 31 8.33 6.05 17.37
CA PRO A 31 9.74 5.73 17.22
C PRO A 31 10.51 6.98 16.78
N LYS A 32 11.57 7.33 17.52
CA LYS A 32 12.48 8.41 17.10
C LYS A 32 13.27 7.93 15.89
N GLY A 33 12.88 8.40 14.70
CA GLY A 33 13.75 8.29 13.54
C GLY A 33 15.04 9.06 13.80
N SER A 34 16.19 8.41 13.64
CA SER A 34 17.52 9.00 13.84
C SER A 34 17.93 9.88 12.65
N HIS A 35 17.05 10.79 12.21
CA HIS A 35 17.42 11.77 11.21
C HIS A 35 18.06 12.97 11.91
N VAL A 36 19.33 13.20 11.61
CA VAL A 36 20.08 14.41 11.95
C VAL A 36 19.23 15.64 11.63
N ASN A 37 19.11 16.57 12.59
CA ASN A 37 18.48 17.88 12.41
C ASN A 37 19.29 18.76 11.43
N THR A 38 19.40 18.34 10.17
CA THR A 38 19.63 19.28 9.09
C THR A 38 18.40 20.18 9.00
N ILE A 39 18.58 21.49 8.93
CA ILE A 39 17.52 22.48 8.73
C ILE A 39 16.79 22.14 7.42
N THR A 40 15.80 21.26 7.51
CA THR A 40 14.93 20.90 6.39
C THR A 40 14.01 22.08 6.17
N LYS A 41 13.99 22.62 4.94
CA LYS A 41 13.01 23.61 4.49
C LYS A 41 11.63 23.30 5.10
N PRO A 42 10.90 24.31 5.61
CA PRO A 42 9.60 24.08 6.21
C PRO A 42 8.73 23.25 5.27
N SER A 43 7.90 22.37 5.83
CA SER A 43 7.26 21.26 5.09
C SER A 43 6.43 21.68 3.85
N MET A 44 6.10 22.97 3.75
CA MET A 44 5.38 23.66 2.67
C MET A 44 6.27 24.07 1.49
N GLU A 45 7.58 24.23 1.68
CA GLU A 45 8.55 24.58 0.62
C GLU A 45 9.19 23.34 -0.04
N ARG A 46 8.84 22.15 0.43
CA ARG A 46 9.30 20.90 -0.20
C ARG A 46 8.53 20.68 -1.49
N ASN A 47 9.25 20.63 -2.61
CA ASN A 47 8.67 20.20 -3.87
C ASN A 47 8.29 18.71 -3.75
N ARG A 48 7.00 18.40 -3.82
CA ARG A 48 6.50 17.02 -3.76
C ARG A 48 6.00 16.61 -5.14
N LEU A 49 6.24 15.36 -5.48
CA LEU A 49 5.73 14.75 -6.70
C LEU A 49 4.49 13.94 -6.36
N LEU A 50 3.39 14.20 -7.06
CA LEU A 50 2.20 13.34 -7.04
C LEU A 50 2.21 12.43 -8.26
N THR A 51 2.32 11.12 -8.02
CA THR A 51 2.18 10.08 -9.04
C THR A 51 0.74 9.56 -9.07
N ARG A 52 0.16 9.46 -10.26
CA ARG A 52 -1.19 8.89 -10.47
C ARG A 52 -1.16 7.69 -11.40
N MET A 53 -1.87 6.63 -11.01
CA MET A 53 -2.13 5.44 -11.84
C MET A 53 -3.63 5.33 -12.12
N ALA A 54 -4.00 5.28 -13.39
CA ALA A 54 -5.37 4.99 -13.82
C ALA A 54 -5.44 3.53 -14.26
N VAL A 55 -6.41 2.78 -13.72
CA VAL A 55 -6.54 1.33 -13.96
C VAL A 55 -7.93 1.02 -14.50
N THR A 56 -7.98 0.08 -15.46
CA THR A 56 -9.20 -0.49 -16.04
C THR A 56 -9.13 -2.00 -15.98
N PRO A 57 -10.27 -2.72 -15.89
CA PRO A 57 -11.64 -2.20 -15.80
C PRO A 57 -11.99 -1.61 -14.42
N ARG A 58 -12.99 -0.74 -14.38
CA ARG A 58 -13.54 -0.20 -13.12
C ARG A 58 -14.46 -1.23 -12.48
N GLY A 59 -14.53 -1.20 -11.16
CA GLY A 59 -15.38 -2.11 -10.41
C GLY A 59 -15.71 -1.59 -9.02
N ARG A 60 -16.25 -2.48 -8.20
CA ARG A 60 -16.66 -2.22 -6.82
C ARG A 60 -15.90 -3.14 -5.87
N PRO A 61 -15.65 -2.76 -4.60
CA PRO A 61 -14.95 -3.62 -3.66
C PRO A 61 -15.69 -4.94 -3.37
N ILE A 62 -14.97 -6.02 -3.06
CA ILE A 62 -15.57 -7.34 -2.85
C ILE A 62 -16.56 -7.39 -1.68
N TYR A 63 -16.37 -6.58 -0.64
CA TYR A 63 -17.29 -6.52 0.50
C TYR A 63 -18.70 -6.06 0.10
N SER A 64 -18.86 -5.47 -1.09
CA SER A 64 -20.17 -5.08 -1.62
C SER A 64 -20.90 -6.21 -2.35
N SER A 65 -20.32 -7.42 -2.45
CA SER A 65 -20.87 -8.57 -3.21
C SER A 65 -22.36 -8.77 -2.94
N GLY A 66 -23.15 -8.92 -4.00
CA GLY A 66 -24.61 -9.09 -3.88
C GLY A 66 -25.06 -10.55 -3.79
N SER A 67 -24.17 -11.49 -4.10
CA SER A 67 -24.44 -12.92 -4.08
C SER A 67 -23.19 -13.71 -3.66
N ILE A 68 -23.39 -14.96 -3.22
CA ILE A 68 -22.28 -15.89 -2.95
C ILE A 68 -21.47 -16.14 -4.22
N LEU A 69 -22.13 -16.24 -5.37
CA LEU A 69 -21.46 -16.47 -6.65
C LEU A 69 -20.55 -15.29 -7.02
N ASP A 70 -21.01 -14.05 -6.85
CA ASP A 70 -20.20 -12.84 -7.05
C ASP A 70 -18.95 -12.86 -6.18
N PHE A 71 -19.12 -13.19 -4.89
CA PHE A 71 -18.03 -13.25 -3.94
C PHE A 71 -17.01 -14.31 -4.32
N VAL A 72 -17.46 -15.54 -4.57
CA VAL A 72 -16.58 -16.68 -4.92
C VAL A 72 -15.87 -16.45 -6.26
N ALA A 73 -16.56 -15.91 -7.26
CA ALA A 73 -15.94 -15.57 -8.54
C ALA A 73 -14.87 -14.47 -8.38
N GLY A 74 -15.15 -13.45 -7.56
CA GLY A 74 -14.19 -12.40 -7.22
C GLY A 74 -12.93 -12.92 -6.53
N ILE A 75 -13.09 -13.79 -5.53
CA ILE A 75 -11.96 -14.44 -4.84
C ILE A 75 -11.16 -15.32 -5.79
N ARG A 76 -11.83 -16.17 -6.59
CA ARG A 76 -11.18 -17.05 -7.59
C ARG A 76 -10.27 -16.25 -8.51
N ASP A 77 -10.77 -15.14 -9.05
CA ASP A 77 -10.02 -14.33 -9.99
C ASP A 77 -8.90 -13.53 -9.32
N ALA A 78 -9.07 -13.11 -8.05
CA ALA A 78 -8.00 -12.54 -7.25
C ALA A 78 -6.86 -13.54 -6.98
N ILE A 79 -7.20 -14.80 -6.70
CA ILE A 79 -6.21 -15.89 -6.53
C ILE A 79 -5.44 -16.10 -7.83
N LYS A 80 -6.13 -16.20 -8.97
CA LYS A 80 -5.47 -16.30 -10.29
C LYS A 80 -4.57 -15.10 -10.59
N GLY A 81 -5.02 -13.89 -10.24
CA GLY A 81 -4.21 -12.68 -10.37
C GLY A 81 -2.95 -12.74 -9.50
N HIS A 82 -3.06 -13.22 -8.27
CA HIS A 82 -1.92 -13.41 -7.37
C HIS A 82 -0.96 -14.49 -7.88
N ASP A 83 -1.47 -15.61 -8.37
CA ASP A 83 -0.68 -16.68 -8.99
C ASP A 83 0.15 -16.16 -10.17
N GLY A 84 -0.45 -15.31 -11.02
CA GLY A 84 0.28 -14.62 -12.08
C GLY A 84 1.37 -13.66 -11.59
N LEU A 85 1.26 -13.10 -10.38
CA LEU A 85 2.34 -12.32 -9.75
C LEU A 85 3.44 -13.24 -9.22
N VAL A 86 3.06 -14.35 -8.56
CA VAL A 86 4.00 -15.35 -8.03
C VAL A 86 4.84 -15.95 -9.16
N GLY A 87 4.22 -16.26 -10.31
CA GLY A 87 4.94 -16.70 -11.52
C GLY A 87 5.96 -15.70 -12.06
N LYS A 88 5.89 -14.43 -11.64
CA LYS A 88 6.86 -13.37 -11.94
C LYS A 88 7.83 -13.07 -10.78
N GLY A 89 7.81 -13.90 -9.73
CA GLY A 89 8.60 -13.70 -8.52
C GLY A 89 8.12 -12.51 -7.69
N ILE A 90 6.82 -12.20 -7.69
CA ILE A 90 6.23 -11.08 -6.93
C ILE A 90 5.19 -11.62 -5.96
N LEU A 91 5.35 -11.30 -4.68
CA LEU A 91 4.34 -11.53 -3.65
C LEU A 91 3.56 -10.23 -3.44
N HIS A 92 2.23 -10.27 -3.55
CA HIS A 92 1.36 -9.11 -3.32
C HIS A 92 1.51 -8.50 -1.91
N GLY A 93 1.64 -9.36 -0.87
CA GLY A 93 1.98 -8.95 0.49
C GLY A 93 0.87 -8.31 1.33
N ASP A 94 -0.30 -8.01 0.76
CA ASP A 94 -1.40 -7.29 1.44
C ASP A 94 -2.77 -7.60 0.82
N VAL A 95 -3.13 -8.88 0.78
CA VAL A 95 -4.44 -9.30 0.27
C VAL A 95 -5.50 -9.01 1.33
N CYS A 96 -6.46 -8.15 1.01
CA CYS A 96 -7.62 -7.89 1.87
C CYS A 96 -8.86 -7.51 1.05
N GLU A 97 -10.01 -7.42 1.70
CA GLU A 97 -11.31 -7.09 1.07
C GLU A 97 -11.31 -5.77 0.27
N LYS A 98 -10.47 -4.80 0.66
CA LYS A 98 -10.36 -3.51 -0.04
C LYS A 98 -9.53 -3.60 -1.33
N LYS A 99 -8.71 -4.64 -1.47
CA LYS A 99 -7.81 -4.86 -2.60
C LYS A 99 -8.40 -5.73 -3.70
N ILE A 100 -9.50 -6.40 -3.42
CA ILE A 100 -10.22 -7.21 -4.40
C ILE A 100 -11.39 -6.39 -4.96
N VAL A 101 -11.35 -6.15 -6.26
CA VAL A 101 -12.35 -5.39 -6.99
C VAL A 101 -13.19 -6.34 -7.84
N LEU A 102 -14.50 -6.36 -7.60
CA LEU A 102 -15.50 -7.00 -8.44
C LEU A 102 -15.73 -6.15 -9.69
N LEU A 103 -15.54 -6.76 -10.83
CA LEU A 103 -15.69 -6.13 -12.13
C LEU A 103 -17.15 -6.18 -12.57
N LYS A 104 -17.59 -5.13 -13.26
CA LYS A 104 -18.88 -5.16 -13.96
C LYS A 104 -18.68 -5.97 -15.23
N THR A 105 -19.00 -7.26 -15.19
CA THR A 105 -18.86 -8.14 -16.35
C THR A 105 -19.89 -7.81 -17.41
N THR A 106 -19.52 -8.02 -18.67
CA THR A 106 -20.41 -7.89 -19.83
C THR A 106 -20.74 -9.24 -20.47
N SER A 107 -20.00 -10.29 -20.11
CA SER A 107 -20.20 -11.67 -20.53
C SER A 107 -19.78 -12.67 -19.43
N ASP A 108 -20.31 -13.90 -19.48
CA ASP A 108 -19.97 -15.00 -18.54
C ASP A 108 -18.54 -15.54 -18.70
N LYS A 109 -17.82 -15.14 -19.75
CA LYS A 109 -16.40 -15.50 -19.96
C LYS A 109 -15.45 -14.41 -19.45
N ASP A 110 -15.97 -13.30 -18.93
CA ASP A 110 -15.16 -12.18 -18.47
C ASP A 110 -14.59 -12.46 -17.07
N MET A 111 -13.47 -11.81 -16.74
CA MET A 111 -13.00 -11.79 -15.36
C MET A 111 -14.01 -11.05 -14.48
N HIS A 112 -14.38 -11.66 -13.36
CA HIS A 112 -15.31 -11.11 -12.38
C HIS A 112 -14.58 -10.40 -11.24
N GLY A 113 -13.30 -10.72 -11.00
CA GLY A 113 -12.48 -10.12 -9.96
C GLY A 113 -11.13 -9.62 -10.45
N MET A 114 -10.58 -8.63 -9.77
CA MET A 114 -9.23 -8.11 -9.96
C MET A 114 -8.57 -7.83 -8.61
N LEU A 115 -7.36 -8.34 -8.42
CA LEU A 115 -6.51 -8.01 -7.28
C LEU A 115 -5.71 -6.74 -7.59
N THR A 116 -5.76 -5.76 -6.69
CA THR A 116 -5.18 -4.43 -6.84
C THR A 116 -4.36 -4.03 -5.62
N GLY A 117 -3.54 -2.98 -5.74
CA GLY A 117 -2.78 -2.44 -4.61
C GLY A 117 -1.44 -3.14 -4.41
N LEU A 118 -0.49 -2.84 -5.29
CA LEU A 118 0.85 -3.40 -5.27
C LEU A 118 1.83 -2.63 -4.38
N GLU A 119 1.35 -1.67 -3.57
CA GLU A 119 2.22 -0.82 -2.76
C GLU A 119 2.97 -1.59 -1.66
N HIS A 120 2.46 -2.76 -1.26
CA HIS A 120 3.08 -3.65 -0.28
C HIS A 120 3.66 -4.91 -0.93
N SER A 121 3.73 -4.93 -2.27
CA SER A 121 4.28 -6.06 -2.99
C SER A 121 5.79 -6.12 -2.85
N VAL A 122 6.31 -7.33 -2.67
CA VAL A 122 7.74 -7.59 -2.53
C VAL A 122 8.19 -8.57 -3.61
N LYS A 123 9.43 -8.42 -4.06
CA LYS A 123 10.06 -9.39 -4.94
C LYS A 123 10.45 -10.60 -4.11
N ILE A 124 10.00 -11.78 -4.50
CA ILE A 124 10.41 -13.05 -3.90
C ILE A 124 11.92 -13.19 -4.16
N LYS A 125 12.72 -13.10 -3.09
CA LYS A 125 14.16 -13.37 -3.11
C LYS A 125 14.39 -14.77 -2.55
N ASP A 126 15.41 -15.46 -3.06
CA ASP A 126 15.75 -16.81 -2.60
C ASP A 126 16.20 -16.84 -1.12
N ASN A 127 16.61 -15.70 -0.55
CA ASN A 127 17.01 -15.56 0.85
C ASN A 127 15.97 -14.79 1.68
N LEU A 128 15.17 -15.55 2.45
CA LEU A 128 14.15 -15.08 3.39
C LEU A 128 14.69 -14.10 4.47
N ALA A 129 16.00 -14.12 4.71
CA ALA A 129 16.69 -13.36 5.76
C ALA A 129 16.97 -11.88 5.41
N MET A 130 16.61 -11.39 4.23
CA MET A 130 16.95 -10.01 3.80
C MET A 130 15.72 -9.08 3.65
N ASP A 131 14.51 -9.56 3.89
CA ASP A 131 13.26 -8.79 3.71
C ASP A 131 12.63 -8.33 5.03
N TYR A 132 13.41 -8.26 6.12
CA TYR A 132 12.95 -7.92 7.47
C TYR A 132 12.24 -6.57 7.58
N GLU A 133 12.61 -5.58 6.76
CA GLU A 133 12.00 -4.25 6.79
C GLU A 133 10.55 -4.22 6.29
N HIS A 134 10.10 -5.26 5.60
CA HIS A 134 8.75 -5.32 5.05
C HIS A 134 7.80 -6.23 5.85
N PHE A 135 8.24 -6.93 6.90
CA PHE A 135 7.44 -8.00 7.52
C PHE A 135 6.09 -7.57 8.10
N LEU A 136 6.00 -6.36 8.66
CA LEU A 136 4.76 -5.84 9.26
C LEU A 136 4.06 -4.76 8.42
N THR A 137 4.30 -4.75 7.10
CA THR A 137 3.53 -3.89 6.19
C THR A 137 2.26 -4.60 5.73
N GLY A 138 1.22 -3.80 5.46
CA GLY A 138 -0.10 -4.31 5.07
C GLY A 138 -1.07 -4.46 6.22
N ASN A 139 -2.17 -5.17 5.95
CA ASN A 139 -3.29 -5.29 6.86
C ASN A 139 -3.10 -6.46 7.82
N LEU A 140 -2.77 -6.17 9.08
CA LEU A 140 -2.55 -7.16 10.15
C LEU A 140 -3.69 -8.19 10.28
N LYS A 141 -4.95 -7.78 10.07
CA LYS A 141 -6.12 -8.68 10.17
C LYS A 141 -6.06 -9.83 9.15
N PHE A 142 -5.42 -9.62 8.00
CA PHE A 142 -5.37 -10.58 6.89
C PHE A 142 -3.94 -11.08 6.62
N MET A 143 -3.00 -10.79 7.51
CA MET A 143 -1.60 -11.17 7.37
C MET A 143 -1.42 -12.67 7.62
N ALA A 144 -0.55 -13.30 6.83
CA ALA A 144 -0.17 -14.70 7.03
C ALA A 144 0.51 -14.90 8.40
N LEU A 145 0.21 -16.01 9.08
CA LEU A 145 0.72 -16.30 10.42
C LEU A 145 2.24 -16.39 10.45
N GLU A 146 2.85 -16.92 9.40
CA GLU A 146 4.29 -17.03 9.25
C GLU A 146 4.97 -15.66 9.32
N ARG A 147 4.33 -14.61 8.76
CA ARG A 147 4.85 -13.23 8.85
C ARG A 147 4.72 -12.67 10.26
N LEU A 148 3.62 -12.97 10.96
CA LEU A 148 3.39 -12.55 12.34
C LEU A 148 4.32 -13.27 13.33
N MET A 149 4.58 -14.57 13.15
CA MET A 149 5.45 -15.36 14.02
C MET A 149 6.92 -14.93 13.91
N ILE A 150 7.40 -14.64 12.70
CA ILE A 150 8.77 -14.11 12.51
C ILE A 150 8.97 -12.79 13.26
N PHE A 151 7.94 -11.95 13.37
CA PHE A 151 7.98 -10.76 14.20
C PHE A 151 8.04 -11.11 15.70
N SER A 152 7.17 -12.02 16.17
CA SER A 152 7.09 -12.41 17.58
C SER A 152 8.40 -12.99 18.10
N LEU A 153 9.05 -13.86 17.33
CA LEU A 153 10.34 -14.48 17.69
C LEU A 153 11.49 -13.47 17.85
N LYS A 154 11.36 -12.26 17.30
CA LYS A 154 12.35 -11.18 17.48
C LYS A 154 12.01 -10.22 18.62
N GLY A 155 10.75 -10.14 19.04
CA GLY A 155 10.35 -9.35 20.21
C GLY A 155 10.88 -9.89 21.54
N GLU A 156 11.33 -11.15 21.57
CA GLU A 156 11.94 -11.81 22.74
C GLU A 156 13.48 -11.69 22.77
N VAL A 157 14.11 -11.07 21.76
CA VAL A 157 15.58 -10.96 21.62
C VAL A 157 16.08 -9.51 21.77
N ILE A 158 15.26 -8.61 22.34
CA ILE A 158 15.65 -7.21 22.66
C ILE A 158 15.54 -6.97 24.16
#